data_AF-A0A914WJH4-F1
#
_entry.id   AF-A0A914WJH4-F1
#
_cell.length_a   1.000
_cell.length_b   1.000
_cell.length_c   1.000
_cell.angle_alpha   90.00
_cell.angle_beta   90.00
_cell.angle_gamma   90.00
#
_symmetry.space_group_name_H-M   'P 1'
#
loop_
_entity.id
_entity.type
_entity.pdbx_description
1 polymer ?
#
loop_
_entity_poly.entity_id
_entity_poly.type
_entity_poly.pdbx_seq_one_letter_code
_entity_poly.pdbx_strand_id
1 'polypeptide(L)'
;MKTFFVAVIAALALTGQMVSAGGLFCGYCDSLVGAGITYCEGAKTETQVEQLLNKYCDEVVGSSSVGKMVCNLLVDEGVQYIWKVIQKGGTPSDEAQAVCQCIDLCSGDCSL
;
A
#
# COMPACT_ATOMS: atom_id res chain seq x y z
N MET A 1 14.68 12.48 12.93
CA MET A 1 13.44 12.73 12.14
C MET A 1 12.31 11.76 12.46
N LYS A 2 12.58 10.49 12.81
CA LYS A 2 11.57 9.48 13.24
C LYS A 2 10.75 9.88 14.49
N THR A 3 11.32 10.70 15.37
CA THR A 3 10.69 11.14 16.64
C THR A 3 9.72 12.32 16.50
N PHE A 4 9.87 13.15 15.44
CA PHE A 4 9.02 14.33 15.26
C PHE A 4 7.63 13.96 14.72
N PHE A 5 7.54 12.93 13.87
CA PHE A 5 6.25 12.44 13.35
C PHE A 5 5.37 11.85 14.45
N VAL A 6 5.96 11.12 15.41
CA VAL A 6 5.24 10.52 16.55
C VAL A 6 4.64 11.61 17.45
N ALA A 7 5.35 12.71 17.66
CA ALA A 7 4.91 13.80 18.53
C ALA A 7 3.72 14.59 17.94
N VAL A 8 3.67 14.77 16.61
CA VAL A 8 2.55 15.46 15.94
C VAL A 8 1.28 14.61 15.99
N ILE A 9 1.39 13.29 15.90
CA ILE A 9 0.25 12.37 15.96
C ILE A 9 -0.36 12.33 17.37
N ALA A 10 0.47 12.41 18.41
CA ALA A 10 0.00 12.40 19.81
C ALA A 10 -0.83 13.65 20.18
N ALA A 11 -0.54 14.80 19.57
CA ALA A 11 -1.24 16.05 19.89
C ALA A 11 -2.70 16.10 19.37
N LEU A 12 -3.06 15.29 18.38
CA LEU A 12 -4.40 15.25 17.78
C LEU A 12 -5.37 14.31 18.53
N ALA A 13 -4.91 13.56 19.53
CA ALA A 13 -5.70 12.55 20.23
C ALA A 13 -6.69 13.10 21.29
N LEU A 14 -6.74 14.41 21.52
CA LEU A 14 -7.60 15.01 22.56
C LEU A 14 -9.06 15.21 22.15
N THR A 15 -9.41 14.99 20.88
CA THR A 15 -10.79 14.89 20.41
C THR A 15 -11.05 13.43 20.04
N GLY A 16 -11.96 12.75 20.74
CA GLY A 16 -12.22 11.31 20.69
C GLY A 16 -12.67 10.71 19.35
N GLN A 17 -11.90 10.90 18.29
CA GLN A 17 -11.98 10.19 17.02
C GLN A 17 -10.61 9.57 16.74
N MET A 18 -10.32 8.44 17.42
CA MET A 18 -9.17 7.60 17.10
C MET A 18 -9.47 6.79 15.82
N VAL A 19 -9.64 7.47 14.68
CA VAL A 19 -9.17 6.83 13.45
C VAL A 19 -7.66 7.06 13.49
N SER A 20 -6.90 6.05 13.88
CA SER A 20 -5.45 6.15 13.81
C SER A 20 -5.11 6.49 12.35
N ALA A 21 -4.16 7.39 12.13
CA ALA A 21 -3.72 7.69 10.76
C ALA A 21 -3.38 6.38 10.01
N GLY A 22 -2.84 5.37 10.72
CA GLY A 22 -2.64 4.02 10.23
C GLY A 22 -3.91 3.32 9.70
N GLY A 23 -5.09 3.51 10.32
CA GLY A 23 -6.34 2.96 9.79
C GLY A 23 -6.75 3.56 8.44
N LEU A 24 -6.51 4.85 8.22
CA LEU A 24 -6.76 5.50 6.93
C LEU A 24 -5.77 5.02 5.87
N PHE A 25 -4.47 5.05 6.19
CA PHE A 25 -3.43 4.58 5.26
C PHE A 25 -3.60 3.09 4.92
N CYS A 26 -3.97 2.26 5.88
CA CYS A 26 -4.26 0.84 5.69
C CYS A 26 -5.44 0.63 4.72
N GLY A 27 -6.55 1.35 4.93
CA GLY A 27 -7.71 1.24 4.04
C GLY A 27 -7.41 1.68 2.60
N TYR A 28 -6.64 2.76 2.42
CA TYR A 28 -6.16 3.17 1.11
C TYR A 28 -5.20 2.14 0.51
N CYS A 29 -4.28 1.60 1.31
CA CYS A 29 -3.36 0.57 0.85
C CYS A 29 -4.11 -0.67 0.37
N ASP A 30 -5.00 -1.23 1.18
CA ASP A 30 -5.75 -2.44 0.84
C ASP A 30 -6.48 -2.30 -0.50
N SER A 31 -7.18 -1.17 -0.67
CA SER A 31 -7.88 -0.86 -1.92
C SER A 31 -6.93 -0.69 -3.10
N LEU A 32 -5.83 0.05 -2.93
CA LEU A 32 -4.89 0.36 -4.00
C LEU A 32 -4.06 -0.86 -4.40
N VAL A 33 -3.68 -1.69 -3.44
CA VAL A 33 -2.92 -2.91 -3.67
C VAL A 33 -3.78 -3.96 -4.34
N GLY A 34 -5.02 -4.18 -3.91
CA GLY A 34 -5.91 -5.14 -4.58
C GLY A 34 -6.11 -4.81 -6.06
N ALA A 35 -6.35 -3.53 -6.35
CA ALA A 35 -6.44 -3.04 -7.73
C ALA A 35 -5.08 -3.11 -8.47
N GLY A 36 -3.97 -2.78 -7.80
CA GLY A 36 -2.62 -2.85 -8.36
C GLY A 36 -2.18 -4.27 -8.71
N ILE A 37 -2.46 -5.26 -7.86
CA ILE A 37 -2.23 -6.69 -8.13
C ILE A 37 -3.00 -7.11 -9.38
N THR A 38 -4.28 -6.73 -9.46
CA THR A 38 -5.13 -7.04 -10.63
C THR A 38 -4.58 -6.37 -11.89
N TYR A 39 -4.11 -5.12 -11.79
CA TYR A 39 -3.52 -4.37 -12.89
C TYR A 39 -2.20 -5.00 -13.38
N CYS A 40 -1.48 -5.66 -12.47
CA CYS A 40 -0.24 -6.37 -12.77
C CYS A 40 -0.46 -7.84 -13.15
N GLU A 41 -1.71 -8.32 -13.19
CA GLU A 41 -2.02 -9.70 -13.53
C GLU A 41 -1.53 -10.00 -14.96
N GLY A 42 -0.64 -10.99 -15.07
CA GLY A 42 0.01 -11.34 -16.34
C GLY A 42 1.40 -10.74 -16.56
N ALA A 43 1.89 -9.88 -15.65
CA ALA A 43 3.28 -9.46 -15.62
C ALA A 43 4.20 -10.69 -15.57
N LYS A 44 5.27 -10.67 -16.37
CA LYS A 44 6.22 -11.80 -16.48
C LYS A 44 7.51 -11.60 -15.70
N THR A 45 7.72 -10.39 -15.17
CA THR A 45 8.93 -9.99 -14.45
C THR A 45 8.57 -8.95 -13.42
N GLU A 46 9.38 -8.86 -12.37
CA GLU A 46 9.27 -7.82 -11.33
C GLU A 46 9.37 -6.41 -11.91
N THR A 47 10.26 -6.18 -12.88
CA THR A 47 10.35 -4.88 -13.59
C THR A 47 9.06 -4.50 -14.32
N GLN A 48 8.33 -5.47 -14.88
CA GLN A 48 7.03 -5.18 -15.48
C GLN A 48 5.99 -4.80 -14.41
N VAL A 49 6.04 -5.42 -13.22
CA VAL A 49 5.19 -5.03 -12.09
C VAL A 49 5.45 -3.57 -11.71
N GLU A 50 6.72 -3.17 -11.56
CA GLU A 50 7.08 -1.78 -11.26
C GLU A 50 6.54 -0.79 -12.31
N GLN A 51 6.71 -1.10 -13.60
CA GLN A 51 6.20 -0.26 -14.68
C GLN A 51 4.67 -0.14 -14.69
N LEU A 52 3.98 -1.27 -14.46
CA LEU A 52 2.53 -1.32 -14.42
C LEU A 52 1.97 -0.60 -13.18
N LEU A 53 2.62 -0.74 -12.02
CA LEU A 53 2.24 0.00 -10.82
C LEU A 53 2.49 1.50 -10.96
N ASN A 54 3.62 1.92 -11.55
CA ASN A 54 3.84 3.34 -11.86
C ASN A 54 2.73 3.92 -12.73
N LYS A 55 2.34 3.18 -13.78
CA LYS A 55 1.25 3.58 -14.67
C LYS A 55 -0.10 3.61 -13.95
N TYR A 56 -0.39 2.60 -13.14
CA TYR A 56 -1.58 2.56 -12.29
C TYR A 56 -1.64 3.75 -11.32
N CYS A 57 -0.52 4.10 -10.69
CA CYS A 57 -0.42 5.25 -9.78
C CYS A 57 -0.69 6.58 -10.49
N ASP A 58 -0.22 6.74 -11.72
CA ASP A 58 -0.40 7.97 -12.50
C ASP A 58 -1.82 8.11 -13.07
N GLU A 59 -2.37 7.02 -13.61
CA GLU A 59 -3.63 7.05 -14.37
C GLU A 59 -4.88 6.80 -13.49
N VAL A 60 -4.76 5.98 -12.43
CA VAL A 60 -5.94 5.44 -11.73
C VAL A 60 -6.14 6.06 -10.35
N VAL A 61 -5.07 6.27 -9.59
CA VAL A 61 -5.15 6.72 -8.18
C VAL A 61 -5.61 8.18 -8.04
N GLY A 62 -5.65 8.93 -9.15
CA GLY A 62 -6.23 10.26 -9.21
C GLY A 62 -5.44 11.29 -8.39
N SER A 63 -6.11 12.35 -7.92
CA SER A 63 -5.45 13.52 -7.31
C SER A 63 -5.47 13.55 -5.77
N SER A 64 -5.95 12.51 -5.09
CA SER A 64 -5.93 12.47 -3.62
C SER A 64 -4.48 12.40 -3.11
N SER A 65 -4.08 13.33 -2.25
CA SER A 65 -2.72 13.38 -1.69
C SER A 65 -2.36 12.11 -0.91
N VAL A 66 -3.34 11.50 -0.25
CA VAL A 66 -3.15 10.25 0.52
C VAL A 66 -2.97 9.08 -0.44
N GLY A 67 -3.82 8.99 -1.47
CA GLY A 67 -3.73 7.93 -2.48
C GLY A 67 -2.38 7.96 -3.20
N LYS A 68 -1.92 9.14 -3.64
CA LYS A 68 -0.61 9.30 -4.28
C LYS A 68 0.54 8.89 -3.36
N MET A 69 0.49 9.28 -2.09
CA MET A 69 1.52 8.89 -1.12
C MET A 69 1.58 7.38 -0.95
N VAL A 70 0.43 6.72 -0.76
CA VAL A 70 0.35 5.26 -0.64
C VAL A 70 0.82 4.57 -1.92
N CYS A 71 0.45 5.10 -3.09
CA CYS A 71 0.85 4.50 -4.36
C CYS A 71 2.35 4.62 -4.63
N ASN A 72 2.95 5.78 -4.32
CA ASN A 72 4.39 5.93 -4.42
C ASN A 72 5.11 4.95 -3.49
N LEU A 73 4.64 4.82 -2.24
CA LEU A 73 5.22 3.83 -1.32
C LEU A 73 5.05 2.40 -1.84
N LEU A 74 3.94 2.09 -2.51
CA LEU A 74 3.72 0.79 -3.12
C LEU A 74 4.68 0.51 -4.28
N VAL A 75 5.02 1.52 -5.07
CA VAL A 75 6.02 1.39 -6.15
C VAL A 75 7.43 1.24 -5.56
N ASP A 76 7.80 2.04 -4.55
CA ASP A 76 9.14 2.02 -3.95
C ASP A 76 9.40 0.73 -3.14
N GLU A 77 8.44 0.31 -2.31
CA GLU A 77 8.66 -0.77 -1.32
C GLU A 77 7.85 -2.03 -1.64
N GLY A 78 6.73 -1.88 -2.37
CA GLY A 78 5.71 -2.92 -2.56
C GLY A 78 5.90 -3.86 -3.74
N VAL A 79 6.68 -3.46 -4.75
CA VAL A 79 6.87 -4.21 -6.01
C VAL A 79 7.28 -5.66 -5.77
N GLN A 80 8.28 -5.88 -4.91
CA GLN A 80 8.79 -7.21 -4.60
C GLN A 80 7.72 -8.12 -3.99
N TYR A 81 6.83 -7.56 -3.17
CA TYR A 81 5.76 -8.30 -2.51
C TYR A 81 4.64 -8.63 -3.50
N ILE A 82 4.22 -7.66 -4.32
CA ILE A 82 3.26 -7.89 -5.39
C ILE A 82 3.78 -8.93 -6.39
N TRP A 83 5.07 -8.89 -6.72
CA TRP A 83 5.69 -9.91 -7.58
C TRP A 83 5.64 -11.31 -6.95
N LYS A 84 5.86 -11.45 -5.63
CA LYS A 84 5.67 -12.72 -4.92
C LYS A 84 4.21 -13.20 -4.98
N VAL A 85 3.25 -12.30 -4.78
CA VAL A 85 1.81 -12.60 -4.88
C VAL A 85 1.46 -13.15 -6.27
N ILE A 86 1.92 -12.46 -7.32
CA ILE A 86 1.65 -12.85 -8.71
C ILE A 86 2.23 -14.23 -9.01
N GLN A 87 3.43 -14.54 -8.52
CA GLN A 87 4.05 -15.86 -8.69
C GLN A 87 3.31 -16.97 -7.95
N LYS A 88 2.74 -16.67 -6.77
CA LYS A 88 1.99 -17.63 -5.94
C LYS A 88 0.60 -17.92 -6.49
N GLY A 89 -0.03 -16.98 -7.19
CA GLY A 89 -1.31 -17.17 -7.88
C GLY A 89 -2.56 -17.13 -6.98
N GLY A 90 -2.64 -16.13 -6.08
CA GLY A 90 -3.79 -15.91 -5.19
C GLY A 90 -4.81 -14.88 -5.69
N THR A 91 -5.89 -14.69 -4.92
CA THR A 91 -6.88 -13.64 -5.14
C THR A 91 -6.35 -12.28 -4.65
N PRO A 92 -6.50 -11.19 -5.43
CA PRO A 92 -5.94 -9.87 -5.09
C PRO A 92 -6.37 -9.33 -3.73
N SER A 93 -7.60 -9.64 -3.30
CA SER A 93 -8.18 -9.16 -2.03
C SER A 93 -7.51 -9.74 -0.79
N ASP A 94 -7.12 -11.02 -0.81
CA ASP A 94 -6.54 -11.67 0.37
C ASP A 94 -5.07 -11.30 0.56
N GLU A 95 -4.38 -11.04 -0.56
CA GLU A 95 -2.95 -10.75 -0.58
C GLU A 95 -2.67 -9.24 -0.41
N ALA A 96 -3.66 -8.38 -0.69
CA ALA A 96 -3.52 -6.93 -0.51
C ALA A 96 -3.18 -6.56 0.93
N GLN A 97 -3.89 -7.15 1.90
CA GLN A 97 -3.65 -6.89 3.32
C GLN A 97 -2.23 -7.30 3.74
N ALA A 98 -1.73 -8.44 3.24
CA ALA A 98 -0.38 -8.92 3.54
C ALA A 98 0.69 -7.97 2.99
N VAL A 99 0.55 -7.52 1.74
CA VAL A 99 1.46 -6.53 1.14
C VAL A 99 1.44 -5.24 1.96
N CYS A 100 0.27 -4.77 2.36
CA CYS A 100 0.12 -3.55 3.16
C CYS A 100 0.74 -3.64 4.56
N GLN A 101 0.79 -4.83 5.15
CA GLN A 101 1.54 -5.09 6.38
C GLN A 101 3.05 -5.08 6.12
N CYS A 102 3.50 -5.62 4.98
CA CYS A 102 4.91 -5.61 4.58
C CYS A 102 5.49 -4.22 4.31
N ILE A 103 4.65 -3.25 3.92
CA ILE A 103 5.06 -1.85 3.72
C ILE A 103 4.66 -0.92 4.87
N ASP A 104 4.35 -1.47 6.05
CA ASP A 104 4.06 -0.74 7.30
C ASP A 104 2.83 0.21 7.24
N LEU A 105 1.93 0.01 6.28
CA LEU A 105 0.70 0.80 6.17
C LEU A 105 -0.46 0.20 6.97
N CYS A 106 -0.44 -1.11 7.19
CA CYS A 106 -1.40 -1.84 8.01
C CYS A 106 -0.73 -2.48 9.22
N SER A 107 -1.43 -2.51 10.35
CA SER A 107 -0.99 -3.26 11.52
C SER A 107 -0.96 -4.77 11.23
N GLY A 108 0.10 -5.44 11.68
CA GLY A 108 0.26 -6.89 11.55
C GLY A 108 1.73 -7.24 11.31
N ASP A 109 1.98 -8.51 11.02
CA ASP A 109 3.31 -9.00 10.66
C ASP A 109 3.32 -9.36 9.17
N CYS A 110 4.42 -9.04 8.47
CA CYS A 110 4.59 -9.32 7.05
C CYS A 110 4.71 -10.83 6.81
N SER A 111 3.60 -11.48 6.44
CA SER A 111 3.54 -12.93 6.17
C SER A 111 3.20 -13.20 4.70
N LEU A 112 4.23 -13.15 3.84
CA LEU A 112 4.11 -13.20 2.37
C LEU A 112 5.06 -14.19 1.71
#